data_AF-A0A2L0QZD7-F1
#
_entry.id   AF-A0A2L0QZD7-F1
#
_cell.length_a   1.000
_cell.length_b   1.000
_cell.length_c   1.000
_cell.angle_alpha   90.00
_cell.angle_beta   90.00
_cell.angle_gamma   90.00
#
_symmetry.space_group_name_H-M   'P 1'
#
loop_
_entity.id
_entity.type
_entity.pdbx_description
1 polymer ?
#
loop_
_entity_poly.entity_id
_entity_poly.type
_entity_poly.pdbx_seq_one_letter_code
_entity_poly.pdbx_strand_id
1 'polypeptide(L)'
;MDINATASNRKVVGSLSADRRTATFKLSLDSPLPVNEWALLFGDMVHNLRSALDSLAWELAHMDGAAPDARVRKQIYFPLCTTQAVWEAKLAGPLATVPEQFRAGLYELQPLRHPDPRDAVVLALHEFDIVDKHKSCVYASTMTHNLGAMIIDLKDSAGNKINFDPRLLSLAGPGPFEDGQPLFSVSTERPIAFASSPMNVPVQLL
;
A
#
# COMPACT_ATOMS: atom_id res chain seq x y z
N MET A 1 -16.18 -38.54 11.30
CA MET A 1 -15.44 -38.57 10.02
C MET A 1 -15.20 -37.12 9.67
N ASP A 2 -14.04 -36.61 10.10
CA ASP A 2 -13.71 -35.20 10.00
C ASP A 2 -13.55 -34.82 8.54
N ILE A 3 -14.36 -33.85 8.12
CA ILE A 3 -14.44 -33.42 6.74
C ILE A 3 -13.36 -32.38 6.54
N ASN A 4 -12.36 -32.71 5.73
CA ASN A 4 -11.19 -31.87 5.54
C ASN A 4 -11.45 -30.88 4.40
N ALA A 5 -11.75 -29.64 4.74
CA ALA A 5 -11.62 -28.53 3.82
C ALA A 5 -10.26 -27.86 4.08
N THR A 6 -9.33 -27.96 3.13
CA THR A 6 -7.93 -27.54 3.33
C THR A 6 -7.51 -26.58 2.22
N ALA A 7 -6.70 -25.59 2.57
CA ALA A 7 -5.99 -24.78 1.59
C ALA A 7 -4.49 -25.06 1.70
N SER A 8 -3.76 -24.90 0.60
CA SER A 8 -2.31 -25.16 0.59
C SER A 8 -1.50 -24.12 1.38
N ASN A 9 -2.12 -22.98 1.70
CA ASN A 9 -1.51 -21.91 2.48
C ASN A 9 -2.16 -21.88 3.87
N ARG A 10 -1.34 -21.86 4.94
CA ARG A 10 -1.82 -21.87 6.35
C ARG A 10 -2.81 -20.75 6.68
N LYS A 11 -2.86 -19.71 5.85
CA LYS A 11 -3.73 -18.53 6.02
C LYS A 11 -5.12 -18.65 5.38
N VAL A 12 -5.50 -19.80 4.83
CA VAL A 12 -6.84 -20.02 4.30
C VAL A 12 -7.42 -21.31 4.88
N VAL A 13 -8.62 -21.22 5.45
CA VAL A 13 -9.35 -22.36 6.03
C VAL A 13 -10.67 -22.56 5.31
N GLY A 14 -11.02 -23.81 5.04
CA GLY A 14 -12.29 -24.16 4.43
C GLY A 14 -13.32 -24.56 5.47
N SER A 15 -14.59 -24.29 5.20
CA SER A 15 -15.73 -24.75 5.99
C SER A 15 -16.86 -25.19 5.08
N LEU A 16 -17.65 -26.17 5.50
CA LEU A 16 -18.84 -26.63 4.78
C LEU A 16 -20.11 -26.12 5.47
N SER A 17 -21.13 -25.81 4.69
CA SER A 17 -22.49 -25.59 5.20
C SER A 17 -23.07 -26.86 5.84
N ALA A 18 -24.11 -26.70 6.68
CA ALA A 18 -24.75 -27.82 7.36
C ALA A 18 -25.35 -28.86 6.39
N ASP A 19 -25.90 -28.39 5.26
CA ASP A 19 -26.41 -29.23 4.16
C ASP A 19 -25.30 -29.76 3.23
N ARG A 20 -24.04 -29.35 3.49
CA ARG A 20 -22.84 -29.66 2.71
C ARG A 20 -22.92 -29.27 1.24
N ARG A 21 -23.80 -28.35 0.85
CA ARG A 21 -23.89 -27.88 -0.54
C ARG A 21 -23.03 -26.67 -0.84
N THR A 22 -22.49 -26.03 0.19
CA THR A 22 -21.62 -24.87 0.03
C THR A 22 -20.31 -25.10 0.77
N ALA A 23 -19.20 -24.91 0.05
CA ALA A 23 -17.87 -24.82 0.62
C ALA A 23 -17.45 -23.35 0.64
N THR A 24 -17.15 -22.82 1.82
CA THR A 24 -16.69 -21.44 2.02
C THR A 24 -15.23 -21.45 2.46
N PHE A 25 -14.39 -20.72 1.73
CA PHE A 25 -12.99 -20.51 2.05
C PHE A 25 -12.82 -19.14 2.69
N LYS A 26 -12.17 -19.12 3.86
CA LYS A 26 -12.00 -17.94 4.70
C LYS A 26 -10.53 -17.69 4.97
N LEU A 27 -10.19 -16.42 5.19
CA LEU A 27 -8.88 -16.05 5.71
C LEU A 27 -8.73 -16.60 7.14
N SER A 28 -7.54 -17.09 7.47
CA SER A 28 -7.15 -17.45 8.83
C SER A 28 -5.87 -16.72 9.19
N LEU A 29 -5.91 -15.96 10.27
CA LEU A 29 -4.77 -15.20 10.77
C LEU A 29 -4.40 -15.71 12.16
N ASP A 30 -3.13 -16.07 12.35
CA ASP A 30 -2.62 -16.47 13.67
C ASP A 30 -2.60 -15.30 14.65
N SER A 31 -2.55 -14.07 14.14
CA SER A 31 -2.60 -12.82 14.90
C SER A 31 -3.12 -11.67 14.02
N PRO A 32 -3.69 -10.60 14.60
CA PRO A 32 -3.99 -9.37 13.87
C PRO A 32 -2.75 -8.83 13.15
N LEU A 33 -2.95 -8.20 11.99
CA LEU A 33 -1.86 -7.52 11.31
C LEU A 33 -1.45 -6.26 12.10
N PRO A 34 -0.13 -5.99 12.24
CA PRO A 34 0.37 -4.85 13.00
C PRO A 34 0.25 -3.55 12.18
N VAL A 35 -0.96 -3.21 11.74
CA VAL A 35 -1.24 -2.06 10.87
C VAL A 35 -0.93 -0.73 11.55
N ASN A 36 -1.06 -0.65 12.87
CA ASN A 36 -0.71 0.54 13.64
C ASN A 36 0.80 0.74 13.66
N GLU A 37 1.57 -0.32 13.89
CA GLU A 37 3.03 -0.27 13.87
C GLU A 37 3.53 0.08 12.46
N TRP A 38 2.92 -0.46 11.41
CA TRP A 38 3.25 -0.08 10.04
C TRP A 38 2.96 1.37 9.72
N ALA A 39 1.82 1.89 10.20
CA ALA A 39 1.48 3.29 10.04
C ALA A 39 2.51 4.21 10.72
N LEU A 40 2.91 3.89 11.95
CA LEU A 40 3.95 4.64 12.68
C LEU A 40 5.31 4.57 11.96
N LEU A 41 5.72 3.38 11.54
CA LEU A 41 6.97 3.20 10.79
C LEU A 41 6.95 3.98 9.46
N PHE A 42 5.81 4.00 8.77
CA PHE A 42 5.66 4.75 7.53
C PHE A 42 5.76 6.26 7.77
N GLY A 43 5.09 6.78 8.80
CA GLY A 43 5.21 8.18 9.22
C GLY A 43 6.67 8.57 9.50
N ASP A 44 7.37 7.76 10.29
CA ASP A 44 8.81 7.94 10.59
C ASP A 44 9.67 7.91 9.31
N MET A 45 9.41 6.99 8.39
CA MET A 45 10.13 6.91 7.12
C MET A 45 9.93 8.17 6.27
N VAL A 46 8.68 8.64 6.13
CA VAL A 46 8.37 9.86 5.39
C VAL A 46 9.04 11.08 6.03
N HIS A 47 8.97 11.19 7.36
CA HIS A 47 9.58 12.29 8.10
C HIS A 47 11.10 12.33 7.93
N ASN A 48 11.76 11.17 8.02
CA ASN A 48 13.20 11.04 7.82
C ASN A 48 13.61 11.39 6.39
N LEU A 49 12.86 10.93 5.38
CA LEU A 49 13.10 11.28 3.98
C LEU A 49 12.95 12.79 3.76
N ARG A 50 11.90 13.41 4.31
CA ARG A 50 11.70 14.86 4.16
C ARG A 50 12.81 15.64 4.83
N SER A 51 13.22 15.24 6.03
CA SER A 51 14.33 15.86 6.76
C SER A 51 15.67 15.71 6.04
N ALA A 52 15.92 14.56 5.41
CA ALA A 52 17.10 14.34 4.58
C ALA A 52 17.14 15.25 3.35
N LEU A 53 16.00 15.46 2.68
CA LEU A 53 15.89 16.40 1.55
C LEU A 53 16.14 17.85 1.98
N ASP A 54 15.65 18.26 3.14
CA ASP A 54 15.91 19.60 3.68
C ASP A 54 17.39 19.79 4.04
N SER A 55 17.99 18.76 4.64
CA SER A 55 19.42 18.75 4.93
C SER A 55 20.25 18.83 3.64
N LEU A 56 19.85 18.11 2.58
CA LEU A 56 20.49 18.22 1.27
C LEU A 56 20.44 19.65 0.74
N ALA A 57 19.26 20.30 0.75
CA ALA A 57 19.13 21.68 0.30
C ALA A 57 20.00 22.65 1.12
N TRP A 58 20.09 22.41 2.44
CA TRP A 58 20.96 23.16 3.34
C TRP A 58 22.44 23.01 2.98
N GLU A 59 22.93 21.78 2.83
CA GLU A 59 24.32 21.51 2.48
C GLU A 59 24.67 22.09 1.10
N LEU A 60 23.78 21.94 0.11
CA LEU A 60 23.96 22.53 -1.22
C LEU A 60 24.08 24.06 -1.17
N ALA A 61 23.34 24.72 -0.28
CA ALA A 61 23.39 26.18 -0.14
C ALA A 61 24.68 26.68 0.55
N HIS A 62 25.39 25.81 1.28
CA HIS A 62 26.66 26.13 1.97
C HIS A 62 27.89 25.50 1.29
N MET A 63 27.70 24.83 0.14
CA MET A 63 28.77 24.19 -0.61
C MET A 63 29.84 25.22 -1.03
N ASP A 64 31.09 24.75 -1.15
CA ASP A 64 32.25 25.57 -1.53
C ASP A 64 32.49 26.81 -0.64
N GLY A 65 32.03 26.75 0.62
CA GLY A 65 32.17 27.85 1.59
C GLY A 65 31.18 28.99 1.39
N ALA A 66 30.13 28.79 0.59
CA ALA A 66 29.08 29.78 0.41
C ALA A 66 28.35 30.08 1.73
N ALA A 67 27.99 31.35 1.93
CA ALA A 67 27.26 31.83 3.09
C ALA A 67 25.94 32.47 2.63
N PRO A 68 24.81 31.74 2.67
CA PRO A 68 23.49 32.30 2.35
C PRO A 68 23.15 33.51 3.24
N ASP A 69 22.39 34.46 2.71
CA ASP A 69 21.94 35.64 3.48
C ASP A 69 21.18 35.18 4.75
N ALA A 70 21.56 35.76 5.90
CA ALA A 70 20.96 35.49 7.19
C ALA A 70 19.41 35.64 7.19
N ARG A 71 18.86 36.52 6.34
CA ARG A 71 17.42 36.76 6.19
C ARG A 71 16.68 35.57 5.56
N VAL A 72 17.34 34.82 4.67
CA VAL A 72 16.72 33.67 3.97
C VAL A 72 17.17 32.33 4.53
N ARG A 73 18.17 32.31 5.44
CA ARG A 73 18.73 31.08 6.01
C ARG A 73 17.70 30.13 6.61
N LYS A 74 16.69 30.65 7.32
CA LYS A 74 15.60 29.84 7.91
C LYS A 74 14.62 29.25 6.87
N GLN A 75 14.74 29.69 5.62
CA GLN A 75 13.88 29.28 4.50
C GLN A 75 14.62 28.34 3.54
N ILE A 76 15.83 27.91 3.91
CA ILE A 76 16.60 26.91 3.16
C ILE A 76 16.06 25.54 3.55
N TYR A 77 15.28 24.97 2.64
CA TYR A 77 14.68 23.66 2.73
C TYR A 77 14.44 23.18 1.29
N PHE A 78 14.22 21.88 1.10
CA PHE A 78 13.99 21.32 -0.23
C PHE A 78 12.79 21.99 -0.89
N PRO A 79 12.95 22.55 -2.10
CA PRO A 79 11.90 23.31 -2.74
C PRO A 79 10.74 22.41 -3.17
N LEU A 80 9.52 22.97 -3.07
CA LEU A 80 8.28 22.39 -3.57
C LEU A 80 7.56 23.45 -4.40
N CYS A 81 7.95 23.56 -5.66
CA CYS A 81 7.47 24.60 -6.56
C CYS A 81 6.43 24.01 -7.52
N THR A 82 5.20 24.53 -7.46
CA THR A 82 4.10 24.15 -8.36
C THR A 82 3.99 25.07 -9.57
N THR A 83 4.71 26.19 -9.57
CA THR A 83 4.74 27.15 -10.69
C THR A 83 6.16 27.67 -10.93
N GLN A 84 6.42 28.12 -12.16
CA GLN A 84 7.69 28.70 -12.56
C GLN A 84 8.04 29.96 -11.74
N ALA A 85 7.07 30.81 -11.47
CA ALA A 85 7.28 32.03 -10.67
C ALA A 85 7.74 31.72 -9.23
N VAL A 86 7.19 30.66 -8.61
CA VAL A 86 7.62 30.23 -7.27
C VAL A 86 9.06 29.71 -7.32
N TRP A 87 9.43 28.97 -8.36
CA TRP A 87 10.80 28.50 -8.55
C TRP A 87 11.81 29.65 -8.70
N GLU A 88 11.50 30.65 -9.53
CA GLU A 88 12.36 31.82 -9.72
C GLU A 88 12.53 32.63 -8.43
N ALA A 89 11.47 32.80 -7.65
CA ALA A 89 11.54 33.44 -6.33
C ALA A 89 12.45 32.66 -5.36
N LYS A 90 12.46 31.32 -5.42
CA LYS A 90 13.35 30.48 -4.61
C LYS A 90 14.80 30.58 -5.06
N LEU A 91 15.07 30.64 -6.36
CA LEU A 91 16.40 30.87 -6.92
C LEU A 91 16.96 32.24 -6.53
N ALA A 92 16.14 33.27 -6.50
CA ALA A 92 16.55 34.61 -6.08
C ALA A 92 16.73 34.76 -4.55
N GLY A 93 16.32 33.77 -3.77
CA GLY A 93 16.33 33.80 -2.31
C GLY A 93 17.03 32.59 -1.70
N PRO A 94 16.29 31.63 -1.10
CA PRO A 94 16.90 30.52 -0.35
C PRO A 94 17.85 29.61 -1.13
N LEU A 95 17.74 29.56 -2.45
CA LEU A 95 18.60 28.73 -3.32
C LEU A 95 19.66 29.55 -4.08
N ALA A 96 19.81 30.84 -3.77
CA ALA A 96 20.69 31.75 -4.52
C ALA A 96 22.17 31.34 -4.50
N THR A 97 22.62 30.63 -3.47
CA THR A 97 23.99 30.14 -3.33
C THR A 97 24.19 28.71 -3.81
N VAL A 98 23.11 27.98 -4.13
CA VAL A 98 23.21 26.60 -4.62
C VAL A 98 23.93 26.60 -5.98
N PRO A 99 24.96 25.76 -6.21
CA PRO A 99 25.66 25.72 -7.50
C PRO A 99 24.74 25.33 -8.66
N GLU A 100 24.97 25.95 -9.82
CA GLU A 100 24.10 25.81 -11.01
C GLU A 100 23.89 24.34 -11.44
N GLN A 101 24.94 23.53 -11.35
CA GLN A 101 24.88 22.09 -11.68
C GLN A 101 23.86 21.31 -10.84
N PHE A 102 23.57 21.74 -9.61
CA PHE A 102 22.56 21.11 -8.74
C PHE A 102 21.17 21.73 -8.89
N ARG A 103 21.08 22.99 -9.35
CA ARG A 103 19.79 23.65 -9.57
C ARG A 103 18.97 22.94 -10.64
N ALA A 104 19.62 22.49 -11.72
CA ALA A 104 18.95 21.71 -12.76
C ALA A 104 18.34 20.41 -12.20
N GLY A 105 19.09 19.68 -11.38
CA GLY A 105 18.60 18.47 -10.71
C GLY A 105 17.44 18.76 -9.75
N LEU A 106 17.54 19.81 -8.94
CA LEU A 106 16.45 20.23 -8.05
C LEU A 106 15.21 20.64 -8.84
N TYR A 107 15.39 21.34 -9.97
CA TYR A 107 14.30 21.78 -10.84
C TYR A 107 13.52 20.60 -11.42
N GLU A 108 14.21 19.57 -11.94
CA GLU A 108 13.56 18.39 -12.51
C GLU A 108 12.75 17.58 -11.50
N LEU A 109 13.08 17.69 -10.20
CA LEU A 109 12.31 17.05 -9.14
C LEU A 109 11.08 17.85 -8.70
N GLN A 110 10.85 19.07 -9.21
CA GLN A 110 9.76 19.93 -8.75
C GLN A 110 8.40 19.50 -9.28
N PRO A 111 7.31 19.66 -8.51
CA PRO A 111 5.95 19.38 -8.96
C PRO A 111 5.56 20.06 -10.28
N LEU A 112 6.05 21.28 -10.54
CA LEU A 112 5.80 22.01 -11.79
C LEU A 112 6.27 21.27 -13.06
N ARG A 113 7.17 20.28 -12.93
CA ARG A 113 7.68 19.46 -14.04
C ARG A 113 6.81 18.26 -14.34
N HIS A 114 5.88 17.92 -13.46
CA HIS A 114 5.00 16.80 -13.64
C HIS A 114 3.79 17.21 -14.50
N PRO A 115 3.28 16.34 -15.42
CA PRO A 115 2.07 16.65 -16.20
C PRO A 115 0.85 17.03 -15.35
N ASP A 116 0.70 16.38 -14.20
CA ASP A 116 -0.17 16.80 -13.11
C ASP A 116 0.70 17.02 -11.85
N PRO A 117 0.81 18.25 -11.31
CA PRO A 117 1.60 18.50 -10.10
C PRO A 117 1.20 17.67 -8.88
N ARG A 118 -0.05 17.19 -8.83
CA ARG A 118 -0.57 16.36 -7.72
C ARG A 118 0.03 14.96 -7.69
N ASP A 119 0.51 14.49 -8.84
CA ASP A 119 1.12 13.17 -8.97
C ASP A 119 2.63 13.20 -8.65
N ALA A 120 3.20 14.38 -8.36
CA ALA A 120 4.60 14.51 -8.01
C ALA A 120 4.89 13.86 -6.65
N VAL A 121 5.78 12.86 -6.65
CA VAL A 121 6.15 12.10 -5.43
C VAL A 121 6.65 13.02 -4.30
N VAL A 122 7.39 14.08 -4.62
CA VAL A 122 7.89 15.03 -3.61
C VAL A 122 6.76 15.83 -2.95
N LEU A 123 5.65 16.07 -3.67
CA LEU A 123 4.47 16.70 -3.11
C LEU A 123 3.73 15.72 -2.19
N ALA A 124 3.55 14.47 -2.61
CA ALA A 124 2.95 13.43 -1.78
C ALA A 124 3.73 13.24 -0.45
N LEU A 125 5.06 13.16 -0.50
CA LEU A 125 5.90 13.09 0.69
C LEU A 125 5.69 14.28 1.63
N HIS A 126 5.57 15.49 1.08
CA HIS A 126 5.32 16.69 1.87
C HIS A 126 3.94 16.68 2.53
N GLU A 127 2.92 16.25 1.80
CA GLU A 127 1.57 16.15 2.33
C GLU A 127 1.48 15.10 3.43
N PHE A 128 2.11 13.94 3.25
CA PHE A 128 2.19 12.90 4.29
C PHE A 128 2.93 13.39 5.53
N ASP A 129 4.09 14.04 5.40
CA ASP A 129 4.82 14.63 6.53
C ASP A 129 3.98 15.67 7.28
N ILE A 130 3.25 16.53 6.56
CA ILE A 130 2.36 17.53 7.18
C ILE A 130 1.21 16.83 7.93
N VAL A 131 0.59 15.83 7.30
CA VAL A 131 -0.55 15.13 7.90
C VAL A 131 -0.10 14.50 9.21
N ASP A 132 0.94 13.67 9.17
CA ASP A 132 1.44 12.87 10.30
C ASP A 132 1.78 13.74 11.53
N LYS A 133 2.46 14.86 11.28
CA LYS A 133 2.96 15.81 12.29
C LYS A 133 1.90 16.75 12.87
N HIS A 134 0.98 17.23 12.04
CA HIS A 134 0.14 18.40 12.38
C HIS A 134 -1.36 18.16 12.34
N LYS A 135 -1.83 17.15 11.60
CA LYS A 135 -3.28 16.97 11.35
C LYS A 135 -3.81 15.69 11.96
N SER A 136 -3.12 14.57 11.78
CA SER A 136 -3.53 13.23 12.23
C SER A 136 -2.40 12.23 11.98
N CYS A 137 -2.36 11.13 12.72
CA CYS A 137 -1.52 9.98 12.36
C CYS A 137 -1.91 9.47 10.96
N VAL A 138 -0.92 9.07 10.15
CA VAL A 138 -1.20 8.26 8.95
C VAL A 138 -1.88 6.96 9.39
N TYR A 139 -2.83 6.46 8.59
CA TYR A 139 -3.49 5.18 8.83
C TYR A 139 -3.07 4.20 7.74
N ALA A 140 -2.69 2.99 8.13
CA ALA A 140 -2.45 1.90 7.20
C ALA A 140 -3.66 0.97 7.18
N SER A 141 -4.04 0.51 5.99
CA SER A 141 -5.11 -0.47 5.83
C SER A 141 -4.64 -1.65 4.99
N THR A 142 -5.22 -2.81 5.26
CA THR A 142 -4.93 -4.05 4.54
C THR A 142 -6.18 -4.51 3.81
N MET A 143 -6.07 -4.68 2.50
CA MET A 143 -7.17 -5.15 1.67
C MET A 143 -6.79 -6.44 0.96
N THR A 144 -7.78 -7.32 0.79
CA THR A 144 -7.68 -8.42 -0.16
C THR A 144 -7.87 -7.87 -1.58
N HIS A 145 -6.88 -8.06 -2.45
CA HIS A 145 -7.03 -7.73 -3.88
C HIS A 145 -7.19 -9.01 -4.70
N ASN A 146 -7.67 -8.84 -5.93
CA ASN A 146 -8.02 -9.89 -6.91
C ASN A 146 -7.27 -11.21 -6.67
N LEU A 147 -8.05 -12.25 -6.41
CA LEU A 147 -7.57 -13.61 -6.27
C LEU A 147 -6.83 -13.97 -7.57
N GLY A 148 -5.60 -14.46 -7.46
CA GLY A 148 -4.90 -15.07 -8.59
C GLY A 148 -5.71 -16.24 -9.17
N ALA A 149 -5.15 -16.96 -10.15
CA ALA A 149 -5.82 -18.14 -10.70
C ALA A 149 -6.28 -19.09 -9.57
N MET A 150 -7.60 -19.25 -9.42
CA MET A 150 -8.19 -20.12 -8.42
C MET A 150 -8.36 -21.53 -8.97
N ILE A 151 -7.73 -22.49 -8.34
CA ILE A 151 -7.95 -23.92 -8.59
C ILE A 151 -8.80 -24.45 -7.45
N ILE A 152 -9.92 -25.12 -7.77
CA ILE A 152 -10.86 -25.65 -6.79
C ILE A 152 -11.10 -27.13 -7.10
N ASP A 153 -10.78 -28.00 -6.15
CA ASP A 153 -11.05 -29.43 -6.22
C ASP A 153 -12.20 -29.79 -5.27
N LEU A 154 -13.32 -30.23 -5.83
CA LEU A 154 -14.49 -30.69 -5.09
C LEU A 154 -14.72 -32.19 -5.32
N LYS A 155 -15.03 -32.93 -4.25
CA LYS A 155 -15.37 -34.37 -4.33
C LYS A 155 -16.60 -34.74 -3.51
N ASP A 156 -17.34 -35.73 -4.00
CA ASP A 156 -18.47 -36.35 -3.28
C ASP A 156 -17.98 -37.43 -2.28
N SER A 157 -18.92 -38.04 -1.56
CA SER A 157 -18.62 -39.08 -0.56
C SER A 157 -18.04 -40.37 -1.15
N ALA A 158 -18.21 -40.60 -2.45
CA ALA A 158 -17.61 -41.71 -3.17
C ALA A 158 -16.23 -41.34 -3.77
N GLY A 159 -15.77 -40.10 -3.58
CA GLY A 159 -14.50 -39.60 -4.08
C GLY A 159 -14.54 -39.11 -5.54
N ASN A 160 -15.71 -39.06 -6.17
CA ASN A 160 -15.85 -38.57 -7.53
C ASN A 160 -15.72 -37.05 -7.57
N LYS A 161 -15.10 -36.53 -8.63
CA LYS A 161 -15.01 -35.08 -8.86
C LYS A 161 -16.41 -34.49 -9.07
N ILE A 162 -16.68 -33.38 -8.37
CA ILE A 162 -17.87 -32.57 -8.59
C ILE A 162 -17.47 -31.41 -9.50
N ASN A 163 -17.98 -31.41 -10.73
CA ASN A 163 -17.94 -30.22 -11.58
C ASN A 163 -18.99 -29.23 -11.07
N PHE A 164 -18.66 -27.95 -11.08
CA PHE A 164 -19.58 -26.89 -10.68
C PHE A 164 -19.72 -25.86 -11.80
N ASP A 165 -20.90 -25.23 -11.89
CA ASP A 165 -21.10 -24.07 -12.76
C ASP A 165 -20.34 -22.87 -12.14
N PRO A 166 -19.44 -22.20 -12.88
CA PRO A 166 -18.76 -20.99 -12.39
C PRO A 166 -19.71 -19.91 -11.88
N ARG A 167 -20.99 -19.89 -12.27
CA ARG A 167 -22.00 -18.97 -11.71
C ARG A 167 -22.35 -19.24 -10.24
N LEU A 168 -22.04 -20.44 -9.74
CA LEU A 168 -22.23 -20.83 -8.35
C LEU A 168 -21.01 -20.51 -7.47
N LEU A 169 -19.97 -19.89 -8.06
CA LEU A 169 -18.86 -19.27 -7.36
C LEU A 169 -19.26 -17.87 -6.93
N SER A 170 -19.27 -17.62 -5.63
CA SER A 170 -19.42 -16.29 -5.06
C SER A 170 -18.06 -15.78 -4.59
N LEU A 171 -17.62 -14.65 -5.13
CA LEU A 171 -16.40 -13.97 -4.69
C LEU A 171 -16.77 -12.92 -3.65
N ALA A 172 -16.10 -12.94 -2.50
CA ALA A 172 -16.07 -11.76 -1.67
C ALA A 172 -15.26 -10.71 -2.44
N GLY A 173 -15.88 -9.57 -2.76
CA GLY A 173 -15.18 -8.44 -3.35
C GLY A 173 -14.07 -7.93 -2.43
N PRO A 174 -13.36 -6.85 -2.82
CA PRO A 174 -12.38 -6.23 -1.93
C PRO A 174 -13.03 -5.92 -0.58
N GLY A 175 -12.46 -6.50 0.48
CA GLY A 175 -12.99 -6.43 1.83
C GLY A 175 -11.86 -6.35 2.85
N PRO A 176 -12.19 -6.01 4.11
CA PRO A 176 -11.20 -5.90 5.18
C PRO A 176 -10.47 -7.24 5.37
N PHE A 177 -9.15 -7.17 5.57
CA PHE A 177 -8.31 -8.35 5.80
C PHE A 177 -8.38 -8.81 7.26
N GLU A 178 -9.51 -9.42 7.64
CA GLU A 178 -9.80 -9.86 9.02
C GLU A 178 -9.85 -11.38 9.16
N ASP A 179 -9.54 -11.89 10.35
CA ASP A 179 -9.64 -13.32 10.62
C ASP A 179 -11.07 -13.84 10.41
N GLY A 180 -11.21 -14.97 9.71
CA GLY A 180 -12.50 -15.54 9.37
C GLY A 180 -13.23 -14.85 8.20
N GLN A 181 -12.66 -13.79 7.61
CA GLN A 181 -13.27 -13.10 6.47
C GLN A 181 -13.45 -14.07 5.28
N PRO A 182 -14.67 -14.24 4.75
CA PRO A 182 -14.90 -15.05 3.55
C PRO A 182 -14.13 -14.47 2.36
N LEU A 183 -13.43 -15.33 1.62
CA LEU A 183 -12.73 -14.97 0.38
C LEU A 183 -13.59 -15.35 -0.82
N PHE A 184 -14.11 -16.57 -0.82
CA PHE A 184 -15.08 -17.03 -1.80
C PHE A 184 -15.86 -18.23 -1.26
N SER A 185 -16.99 -18.54 -1.89
CA SER A 185 -17.72 -19.77 -1.68
C SER A 185 -18.10 -20.41 -3.01
N VAL A 186 -18.18 -21.74 -3.01
CA VAL A 186 -18.72 -22.50 -4.14
C VAL A 186 -19.92 -23.30 -3.66
N SER A 187 -21.02 -23.15 -4.38
CA SER A 187 -22.23 -23.95 -4.16
C SER A 187 -22.35 -25.04 -5.22
N THR A 188 -22.86 -26.20 -4.82
CA THR A 188 -23.09 -27.36 -5.70
C THR A 188 -24.48 -27.95 -5.44
N GLU A 189 -25.07 -28.56 -6.47
CA GLU A 189 -26.37 -29.24 -6.32
C GLU A 189 -26.26 -30.53 -5.48
N ARG A 190 -25.08 -31.17 -5.52
CA ARG A 190 -24.77 -32.40 -4.79
C ARG A 190 -23.98 -32.08 -3.50
N PRO A 191 -24.14 -32.88 -2.43
CA PRO A 191 -23.34 -32.71 -1.21
C PRO A 191 -21.84 -32.86 -1.46
N ILE A 192 -21.06 -31.95 -0.90
CA ILE A 192 -19.61 -31.91 -0.91
C ILE A 192 -19.10 -32.73 0.28
N ALA A 193 -18.22 -33.70 0.03
CA ALA A 193 -17.52 -34.44 1.08
C ALA A 193 -16.07 -33.98 1.25
N PHE A 194 -15.49 -33.32 0.25
CA PHE A 194 -14.15 -32.76 0.31
C PHE A 194 -14.04 -31.54 -0.62
N ALA A 195 -13.36 -30.50 -0.14
CA ALA A 195 -13.07 -29.29 -0.90
C ALA A 195 -11.64 -28.82 -0.63
N SER A 196 -10.88 -28.48 -1.66
CA SER A 196 -9.53 -27.95 -1.53
C SER A 196 -9.26 -26.84 -2.54
N SER A 197 -8.49 -25.83 -2.13
CA SER A 197 -7.99 -24.79 -3.03
C SER A 197 -6.57 -24.35 -2.64
N PRO A 198 -5.56 -24.52 -3.51
CA PRO A 198 -4.18 -24.16 -3.22
C PRO A 198 -3.92 -22.65 -3.43
N MET A 199 -4.73 -21.81 -2.81
CA MET A 199 -4.74 -20.37 -3.09
C MET A 199 -3.63 -19.61 -2.35
N ASN A 200 -2.99 -18.69 -3.07
CA ASN A 200 -2.20 -17.62 -2.48
C ASN A 200 -3.09 -16.38 -2.39
N VAL A 201 -3.30 -15.84 -1.18
CA VAL A 201 -3.99 -14.55 -1.00
C VAL A 201 -2.95 -13.45 -1.21
N PRO A 202 -2.99 -12.67 -2.30
CA PRO A 202 -2.17 -11.48 -2.41
C PRO A 202 -2.67 -10.46 -1.40
N VAL A 203 -1.80 -10.05 -0.48
CA VAL A 203 -2.06 -8.96 0.46
C VAL A 203 -1.44 -7.71 -0.14
N GLN A 204 -2.24 -6.65 -0.33
CA GLN A 204 -1.72 -5.34 -0.69
C GLN A 204 -2.01 -4.38 0.46
N LEU A 205 -1.00 -3.59 0.82
CA LEU A 205 -1.12 -2.49 1.77
C LEU A 205 -1.57 -1.25 0.98
N LEU A 206 -2.62 -0.58 1.46
CA LEU A 206 -3.13 0.67 0.92
C LEU A 206 -2.97 1.79 1.95
#